data_AF-A0A561QUW1-F1
#
_entry.id   AF-A0A561QUW1-F1
#
_cell.length_a   1.000
_cell.length_b   1.000
_cell.length_c   1.000
_cell.angle_alpha   90.00
_cell.angle_beta   90.00
_cell.angle_gamma   90.00
#
_symmetry.space_group_name_H-M   'P 1'
#
loop_
_entity.id
_entity.type
_entity.pdbx_description
1 polymer ?
#
loop_
_entity_poly.entity_id
_entity_poly.type
_entity_poly.pdbx_seq_one_letter_code
_entity_poly.pdbx_strand_id
1 'polypeptide(L)'
;MQFQAYGFQLLPGSDDSLHFAKTYEECRDEATELRREYKALHAAAPPLGPMKVYQFFMRMPKEADLLNAFNHPDETAEMLINHCVIERREVGEFTDD
;
A
#
# COMPACT_ATOMS: atom_id res chain seq x y z
N MET A 1 1.71 20.13 -6.71
CA MET A 1 2.57 19.67 -5.61
C MET A 1 2.82 18.18 -5.78
N GLN A 2 4.06 17.74 -5.61
CA GLN A 2 4.47 16.32 -5.69
C GLN A 2 4.98 15.88 -4.32
N PHE A 3 4.81 14.59 -4.00
CA PHE A 3 5.27 14.01 -2.76
C PHE A 3 5.62 12.53 -2.96
N GLN A 4 6.30 11.96 -1.97
CA GLN A 4 6.61 10.54 -1.92
C GLN A 4 5.74 9.85 -0.87
N ALA A 5 5.38 8.61 -1.16
CA ALA A 5 4.76 7.69 -0.23
C ALA A 5 5.39 6.31 -0.39
N TYR A 6 5.19 5.45 0.60
CA TYR A 6 5.59 4.06 0.56
C TYR A 6 4.35 3.20 0.74
N GLY A 7 4.33 2.01 0.15
CA GLY A 7 3.26 1.08 0.41
C GLY A 7 3.69 -0.36 0.29
N PHE A 8 3.04 -1.24 1.07
CA PHE A 8 3.37 -2.66 1.14
C PHE A 8 2.16 -3.52 0.79
N GLN A 9 2.42 -4.71 0.25
CA GLN A 9 1.39 -5.71 -0.04
C GLN A 9 0.70 -6.19 1.24
N LEU A 10 -0.62 -6.13 1.29
CA LEU A 10 -1.39 -6.73 2.39
C LEU A 10 -1.38 -8.26 2.32
N LEU A 11 -1.39 -8.80 1.10
CA LEU A 11 -1.29 -10.24 0.84
C LEU A 11 -0.04 -10.51 -0.01
N PRO A 12 0.82 -11.45 0.40
CA PRO A 12 2.00 -11.81 -0.37
C PRO A 12 1.68 -12.11 -1.84
N GLY A 13 2.34 -11.42 -2.77
CA GLY A 13 2.19 -11.64 -4.21
C GLY A 13 0.95 -11.01 -4.85
N SER A 14 0.10 -10.30 -4.09
CA SER A 14 -1.00 -9.50 -4.65
C SER A 14 -0.73 -8.00 -4.48
N ASP A 15 -0.82 -7.28 -5.59
CA ASP A 15 -0.78 -5.80 -5.62
C ASP A 15 -2.18 -5.18 -5.59
N ASP A 16 -3.24 -5.99 -5.45
CA ASP A 16 -4.64 -5.51 -5.52
C ASP A 16 -4.98 -4.63 -4.31
N SER A 17 -4.32 -4.89 -3.18
CA SER A 17 -4.49 -4.13 -1.95
C SER A 17 -3.14 -3.81 -1.32
N LEU A 18 -2.82 -2.53 -1.28
CA LEU A 18 -1.62 -2.00 -0.64
C LEU A 18 -2.00 -1.12 0.55
N HIS A 19 -1.22 -1.21 1.62
CA HIS A 19 -1.25 -0.22 2.70
C HIS A 19 -0.22 0.87 2.42
N PHE A 20 -0.52 2.13 2.73
CA PHE A 20 0.35 3.27 2.41
C PHE A 20 0.76 4.04 3.67
N ALA A 21 2.04 4.38 3.73
CA ALA A 21 2.65 5.21 4.77
C ALA A 21 3.47 6.34 4.14
N LYS A 22 3.78 7.37 4.94
CA LYS A 22 4.53 8.53 4.47
C LYS A 22 6.02 8.25 4.35
N THR A 23 6.56 7.43 5.24
CA THR A 23 7.99 7.06 5.27
C THR A 23 8.16 5.54 5.14
N TYR A 24 9.36 5.13 4.73
CA TYR A 24 9.70 3.71 4.64
C TYR A 24 9.70 3.03 6.02
N GLU A 25 10.13 3.75 7.06
CA GLU A 25 10.15 3.24 8.43
C GLU A 25 8.74 2.97 8.97
N GLU A 26 7.83 3.94 8.85
CA GLU A 26 6.40 3.74 9.18
C GLU A 26 5.81 2.57 8.39
N CYS A 27 6.09 2.51 7.09
CA CYS A 27 5.63 1.42 6.22
C CYS A 27 6.06 0.04 6.72
N ARG A 28 7.31 -0.09 7.16
CA ARG A 28 7.87 -1.34 7.67
C ARG A 28 7.29 -1.70 9.05
N ASP A 29 7.15 -0.71 9.93
CA ASP A 29 6.64 -0.94 11.28
C ASP A 29 5.17 -1.37 11.23
N GLU A 30 4.35 -0.71 10.40
CA GLU A 30 2.95 -1.09 10.13
C GLU A 30 2.83 -2.48 9.49
N ALA A 31 3.71 -2.82 8.52
CA ALA A 31 3.73 -4.15 7.91
C ALA A 31 4.05 -5.26 8.92
N THR A 32 4.94 -4.96 9.87
CA THR A 32 5.33 -5.88 10.95
C THR A 32 4.16 -6.11 11.91
N GLU A 33 3.46 -5.04 12.28
CA GLU A 33 2.28 -5.11 13.14
C GLU A 33 1.15 -5.91 12.49
N LEU A 34 0.82 -5.61 11.22
CA LEU A 34 -0.21 -6.32 10.48
C LEU A 34 0.05 -7.83 10.40
N ARG A 35 1.30 -8.23 10.16
CA ARG A 35 1.66 -9.66 10.15
C ARG A 35 1.58 -10.29 11.52
N ARG A 36 1.99 -9.57 12.58
CA ARG A 36 1.88 -10.06 13.96
C ARG A 36 0.42 -10.33 14.31
N GLU A 37 -0.48 -9.42 13.96
CA GLU A 37 -1.93 -9.59 14.14
C GLU A 37 -2.45 -10.77 13.33
N TYR A 38 -2.06 -10.88 12.05
CA TYR A 38 -2.45 -12.00 11.20
C TYR A 38 -2.04 -13.35 11.81
N LYS A 39 -0.80 -13.48 12.29
CA LYS A 39 -0.31 -14.71 12.95
C LYS A 39 -1.08 -15.01 14.23
N ALA A 40 -1.41 -14.00 15.02
CA ALA A 40 -2.19 -14.18 16.25
C ALA A 40 -3.61 -14.71 15.95
N LEU A 41 -4.23 -14.25 14.87
CA LEU A 41 -5.56 -14.69 14.43
C LEU A 41 -5.53 -16.03 13.68
N HIS A 42 -4.42 -16.36 13.02
CA HIS A 42 -4.27 -17.50 12.12
C HIS A 42 -3.08 -18.40 12.49
N ALA A 43 -2.97 -18.79 13.77
CA ALA A 43 -1.83 -19.55 14.28
C ALA A 43 -1.56 -20.90 13.58
N ALA A 44 -2.56 -21.48 12.93
CA ALA A 44 -2.45 -22.75 12.19
C ALA A 44 -2.24 -22.56 10.67
N ALA A 45 -2.26 -21.31 10.17
CA ALA A 45 -2.02 -21.03 8.77
C ALA A 45 -0.54 -21.20 8.41
N PRO A 46 -0.22 -21.52 7.15
CA PRO A 46 1.15 -21.48 6.66
C PRO A 46 1.79 -20.09 6.88
N PRO A 47 3.13 -20.03 7.02
CA PRO A 47 3.84 -18.75 7.05
C PRO A 47 3.48 -17.89 5.84
N LEU A 48 3.37 -16.58 6.06
CA LEU A 48 3.15 -15.64 4.97
C LEU A 48 4.42 -15.57 4.11
N GLY A 49 4.24 -15.63 2.80
CA GLY A 49 5.33 -15.39 1.85
C GLY A 49 5.82 -13.93 1.89
N PRO A 50 6.91 -13.61 1.18
CA PRO A 50 7.44 -12.25 1.10
C PRO A 50 6.38 -11.24 0.65
N MET A 51 6.28 -10.10 1.34
CA MET A 51 5.42 -8.99 0.96
C MET A 51 6.28 -7.88 0.37
N LYS A 52 5.97 -7.45 -0.85
CA LYS A 52 6.74 -6.38 -1.50
C LYS A 52 6.45 -5.02 -0.89
N VAL A 53 7.47 -4.17 -0.90
CA VAL A 53 7.40 -2.76 -0.51
C VAL A 53 7.76 -1.90 -1.71
N TYR A 54 6.92 -0.91 -1.97
CA TYR A 54 7.02 0.00 -3.10
C TYR A 54 7.21 1.44 -2.61
N GLN A 55 7.98 2.20 -3.36
CA GLN A 55 8.03 3.66 -3.30
C GLN A 55 7.17 4.23 -4.43
N PHE A 56 6.34 5.21 -4.06
CA PHE A 56 5.45 5.92 -4.98
C PHE A 56 5.86 7.38 -5.06
N PHE A 57 6.06 7.86 -6.29
CA PHE A 57 6.12 9.29 -6.58
C PHE A 57 4.74 9.74 -7.01
N MET A 58 4.15 10.66 -6.26
CA MET A 58 2.76 11.04 -6.41
C MET A 58 2.61 12.55 -6.64
N ARG A 59 1.49 12.92 -7.23
CA ARG A 59 0.98 14.29 -7.28
C ARG A 59 -0.33 14.40 -6.52
N MET A 60 -0.67 15.61 -6.12
CA MET A 60 -2.01 15.90 -5.60
C MET A 60 -3.08 15.68 -6.70
N PRO A 61 -4.24 15.12 -6.35
CA PRO A 61 -5.37 15.04 -7.27
C PRO A 61 -5.87 16.43 -7.66
N LYS A 62 -6.40 16.56 -8.88
CA LYS A 62 -7.09 17.77 -9.33
C LYS A 62 -8.55 17.75 -8.84
N GLU A 63 -9.21 18.90 -8.97
CA GLU A 63 -10.63 19.04 -8.63
C GLU A 63 -11.50 17.97 -9.32
N ALA A 64 -11.29 17.74 -10.62
CA ALA A 64 -12.04 16.72 -11.37
C ALA A 64 -11.80 15.29 -10.82
N ASP A 65 -10.58 14.97 -10.41
CA ASP A 65 -10.24 13.66 -9.86
C ASP A 65 -10.97 13.43 -8.51
N LEU A 66 -11.00 14.47 -7.67
CA LEU A 66 -11.72 14.44 -6.38
C LEU A 66 -13.22 14.35 -6.56
N LEU A 67 -13.81 15.12 -7.48
CA LEU A 67 -15.24 15.05 -7.78
C LEU A 67 -15.62 13.66 -8.32
N ASN A 68 -14.76 13.05 -9.14
CA ASN A 68 -15.01 11.71 -9.63
C ASN A 68 -14.96 10.66 -8.50
N ALA A 69 -13.95 10.74 -7.64
CA ALA A 69 -13.83 9.88 -6.47
C ALA A 69 -15.06 10.01 -5.53
N PHE A 70 -15.49 11.23 -5.21
CA PHE A 70 -16.65 11.44 -4.33
C PHE A 70 -17.97 10.89 -4.89
N ASN A 71 -18.10 10.80 -6.21
CA ASN A 71 -19.28 10.20 -6.84
C ASN A 71 -19.19 8.66 -6.96
N HIS A 72 -18.00 8.07 -6.79
CA HIS A 72 -17.74 6.64 -6.90
C HIS A 72 -16.93 6.15 -5.68
N PRO A 73 -17.54 6.11 -4.48
CA PRO A 73 -16.83 5.78 -3.24
C PRO A 73 -16.18 4.39 -3.28
N ASP A 74 -16.83 3.42 -3.92
CA ASP A 74 -16.35 2.03 -4.01
C ASP A 74 -15.09 1.88 -4.89
N GLU A 75 -14.84 2.84 -5.79
CA GLU A 75 -13.71 2.83 -6.74
C GLU A 75 -12.67 3.91 -6.41
N THR A 76 -12.91 4.69 -5.34
CA THR A 76 -12.12 5.89 -5.01
C THR A 76 -10.63 5.62 -4.88
N ALA A 77 -10.24 4.55 -4.20
CA ALA A 77 -8.82 4.24 -3.98
C ALA A 77 -8.11 3.94 -5.31
N GLU A 78 -8.69 3.08 -6.14
CA GLU A 78 -8.17 2.74 -7.47
C GLU A 78 -8.08 3.99 -8.36
N MET A 79 -9.14 4.80 -8.40
CA MET A 79 -9.16 6.04 -9.17
C MET A 79 -8.06 6.99 -8.73
N LEU A 80 -7.91 7.23 -7.42
CA LEU A 80 -6.88 8.13 -6.91
C LEU A 80 -5.47 7.59 -7.18
N ILE A 81 -5.24 6.28 -7.07
CA ILE A 81 -3.95 5.67 -7.44
C ILE A 81 -3.65 5.93 -8.92
N ASN A 82 -4.60 5.65 -9.81
CA ASN A 82 -4.44 5.83 -11.26
C ASN A 82 -4.18 7.29 -11.67
N HIS A 83 -4.75 8.27 -10.95
CA HIS A 83 -4.60 9.69 -11.28
C HIS A 83 -3.42 10.37 -10.56
N CYS A 84 -3.07 9.90 -9.37
CA CYS A 84 -2.06 10.53 -8.52
C CYS A 84 -0.67 9.90 -8.63
N VAL A 85 -0.55 8.60 -8.93
CA VAL A 85 0.75 7.94 -9.06
C VAL A 85 1.39 8.34 -10.39
N ILE A 86 2.58 8.94 -10.30
CA ILE A 86 3.43 9.26 -11.45
C ILE A 86 4.37 8.09 -11.74
N GLU A 87 4.94 7.52 -10.68
CA GLU A 87 5.90 6.43 -10.78
C GLU A 87 5.81 5.52 -9.56
N ARG A 88 6.00 4.21 -9.79
CA ARG A 88 6.08 3.17 -8.77
C ARG A 88 7.40 2.42 -8.94
N ARG A 89 8.13 2.23 -7.85
CA ARG A 89 9.35 1.41 -7.81
C ARG A 89 9.29 0.42 -6.67
N GLU A 90 9.68 -0.82 -6.91
CA GLU A 90 9.94 -1.77 -5.84
C GLU A 90 11.24 -1.37 -5.12
N VAL A 91 11.19 -1.29 -3.80
CA VAL A 91 12.32 -0.83 -2.97
C VAL A 91 12.72 -1.85 -1.91
N GLY A 92 11.95 -2.91 -1.74
CA GLY A 92 12.27 -4.00 -0.84
C GLY A 92 11.17 -5.03 -0.75
N GLU A 93 11.40 -6.00 0.11
CA GLU A 93 10.42 -6.99 0.53
C GLU A 93 10.55 -7.23 2.03
N PHE A 94 9.45 -7.69 2.63
CA PHE A 94 9.37 -8.05 4.04
C PHE A 94 9.10 -9.55 4.17
N THR A 95 9.97 -10.25 4.91
CA THR A 95 9.87 -11.67 5.21
C THR A 95 9.69 -11.90 6.69
N ASP A 96 9.10 -13.04 7.03
CA ASP A 96 9.09 -13.52 8.41
C ASP A 96 10.47 -14.12 8.65
N ASP A 97 11.43 -13.32 9.14
CA ASP A 97 12.73 -13.85 9.59
C ASP A 97 12.55 -14.88 10.72
#